data_AF-A0A9P0JKR6-F1
#
_entry.id   AF-A0A9P0JKR6-F1
#
_cell.length_a   1.000
_cell.length_b   1.000
_cell.length_c   1.000
_cell.angle_alpha   90.00
_cell.angle_beta   90.00
_cell.angle_gamma   90.00
#
_symmetry.space_group_name_H-M   'P 1'
#
loop_
_entity.id
_entity.type
_entity.pdbx_description
1 polymer ?
#
loop_
_entity_poly.entity_id
_entity_poly.type
_entity_poly.pdbx_seq_one_letter_code
_entity_poly.pdbx_strand_id
1 'polypeptide(L)'
;MASSSKINLRDSNKIFLVGHISNQIIGSKLPSIKQVLSVLFFNMRKVNLNLRDSAKLVIREVIIFWEKAHIPVREDYHLLKKVESLYNEWRNLQKHSTRKSAKDRKNEEIFVNKFNDIFDIAHARALDIMKIESDKQFLIAQRIKGRPGCLLGIDRKNQKLEESIEKKLKNKLERKKRVYEDMEISERVVNSETLVFSSASSDSDEIEEHNFNTISEEEVIEQPNLFQLRGKTNFITDKIAAALDRCKISDRDAVHILLTVESFGININELIINRTSVNSIRQRFRKNRIEALRVNFNPSQIGPCVVHWDGKLLPSLSEKKLVDRLPIIVSYKGIEQLLGVPELISGTGENQVYQALENWGLIDNVQALCCDTTASNTGRLKGACTYITRTKVRT
;
A
#
# COMPACT_ATOMS: atom_id res chain seq x y z
N MET A 1 -31.26 -15.41 -58.57
CA MET A 1 -31.96 -15.26 -57.28
C MET A 1 -30.93 -15.27 -56.16
N ALA A 2 -30.48 -14.10 -55.71
CA ALA A 2 -29.56 -13.97 -54.58
C ALA A 2 -30.39 -13.72 -53.32
N SER A 3 -30.49 -14.74 -52.45
CA SER A 3 -31.12 -14.63 -51.14
C SER A 3 -30.23 -13.78 -50.24
N SER A 4 -30.57 -12.50 -50.10
CA SER A 4 -30.00 -11.62 -49.08
C SER A 4 -30.54 -12.05 -47.73
N SER A 5 -29.81 -12.92 -47.04
CA SER A 5 -30.04 -13.22 -45.64
C SER A 5 -29.77 -11.96 -44.82
N LYS A 6 -30.83 -11.20 -44.51
CA LYS A 6 -30.79 -10.13 -43.50
C LYS A 6 -30.35 -10.74 -42.17
N ILE A 7 -29.08 -10.60 -41.85
CA ILE A 7 -28.55 -10.92 -40.52
C ILE A 7 -29.15 -9.90 -39.55
N ASN A 8 -30.23 -10.29 -38.88
CA ASN A 8 -30.73 -9.59 -37.69
C ASN A 8 -29.73 -9.82 -36.54
N LEU A 9 -28.65 -9.04 -36.50
CA LEU A 9 -27.87 -8.83 -35.28
C LEU A 9 -28.78 -8.09 -34.30
N ARG A 10 -29.53 -8.84 -33.47
CA ARG A 10 -30.14 -8.25 -32.28
C ARG A 10 -29.00 -7.61 -31.48
N ASP A 11 -29.13 -6.30 -31.29
CA ASP A 11 -28.25 -5.41 -30.53
C ASP A 11 -28.24 -5.81 -29.03
N SER A 12 -27.81 -7.04 -28.72
CA SER A 12 -28.10 -7.77 -27.48
C SER A 12 -27.45 -7.14 -26.23
N ASN A 13 -26.57 -6.16 -26.44
CA ASN A 13 -25.84 -5.47 -25.39
C ASN A 13 -26.35 -4.03 -25.14
N LYS A 14 -27.44 -3.59 -25.80
CA LYS A 14 -28.04 -2.28 -25.52
C LYS A 14 -29.10 -2.38 -24.42
N ILE A 15 -28.92 -1.55 -23.40
CA ILE A 15 -29.87 -1.31 -22.32
C ILE A 15 -30.69 -0.07 -22.68
N PHE A 16 -32.00 -0.13 -22.43
CA PHE A 16 -32.91 1.01 -22.60
C PHE A 16 -32.33 2.27 -21.91
N LEU A 17 -32.21 3.37 -22.65
CA LEU A 17 -31.58 4.65 -22.29
C LEU A 17 -30.07 4.60 -21.97
N VAL A 18 -29.58 3.59 -21.25
CA VAL A 18 -28.20 3.49 -20.77
C VAL A 18 -27.21 3.16 -21.91
N GLY A 19 -27.65 2.42 -22.92
CA GLY A 19 -26.82 2.05 -24.07
C GLY A 19 -25.96 0.83 -23.80
N HIS A 20 -24.66 0.90 -24.13
CA HIS A 20 -23.75 -0.23 -23.99
C HIS A 20 -23.39 -0.52 -22.53
N ILE A 21 -23.30 -1.82 -22.26
CA ILE A 21 -22.88 -2.38 -20.97
C ILE A 21 -21.34 -2.39 -20.91
N SER A 22 -20.78 -2.04 -19.75
CA SER A 22 -19.33 -2.07 -19.50
C SER A 22 -19.03 -2.98 -18.31
N ASN A 23 -17.94 -3.73 -18.35
CA ASN A 23 -17.54 -4.64 -17.28
C ASN A 23 -16.87 -3.95 -16.09
N GLN A 24 -16.38 -2.72 -16.25
CA GLN A 24 -15.71 -1.97 -15.20
C GLN A 24 -15.93 -0.46 -15.37
N ILE A 25 -15.85 0.28 -14.26
CA ILE A 25 -15.78 1.75 -14.29
C ILE A 25 -14.35 2.18 -14.65
N ILE A 26 -14.20 2.91 -15.75
CA ILE A 26 -12.91 3.42 -16.23
C ILE A 26 -12.98 4.95 -16.33
N GLY A 27 -11.89 5.63 -15.95
CA GLY A 27 -11.73 7.06 -16.14
C GLY A 27 -10.80 7.71 -15.12
N SER A 28 -10.58 9.00 -15.30
CA SER A 28 -9.79 9.85 -14.39
C SER A 28 -10.66 10.80 -13.55
N LYS A 29 -11.98 10.62 -13.55
CA LYS A 29 -12.97 11.45 -12.84
C LYS A 29 -13.74 10.61 -11.83
N LEU A 30 -14.48 11.25 -10.93
CA LEU A 30 -15.40 10.52 -10.06
C LEU A 30 -16.49 9.82 -10.90
N PRO A 31 -16.89 8.57 -10.54
CA PRO A 31 -17.82 7.78 -11.33
C PRO A 31 -19.13 8.50 -11.62
N SER A 32 -19.59 8.40 -12.87
CA SER A 32 -20.88 8.95 -13.28
C SER A 32 -22.02 7.97 -13.05
N ILE A 33 -23.24 8.50 -12.95
CA ILE A 33 -24.47 7.70 -12.83
C ILE A 33 -24.58 6.66 -13.97
N LYS A 34 -24.26 7.06 -15.21
CA LYS A 34 -24.25 6.15 -16.36
C LYS A 34 -23.25 5.01 -16.21
N GLN A 35 -22.04 5.30 -15.75
CA GLN A 35 -21.00 4.28 -15.58
C GLN A 35 -21.41 3.24 -14.52
N VAL A 36 -21.97 3.72 -13.41
CA VAL A 36 -22.51 2.87 -12.33
C VAL A 36 -23.62 1.95 -12.86
N LEU A 37 -24.56 2.48 -13.65
CA LEU A 37 -25.61 1.67 -14.28
C LEU A 37 -25.05 0.67 -15.30
N SER A 38 -24.11 1.09 -16.15
CA SER A 38 -23.50 0.21 -17.15
C SER A 38 -22.84 -1.03 -16.53
N VAL A 39 -22.11 -0.86 -15.41
CA VAL A 39 -21.51 -2.00 -14.68
C VAL A 39 -22.54 -2.81 -13.93
N LEU A 40 -23.55 -2.17 -13.33
CA LEU A 40 -24.66 -2.88 -12.69
C LEU A 40 -25.34 -3.84 -13.67
N PHE A 41 -25.65 -3.37 -14.88
CA PHE A 41 -26.26 -4.22 -15.92
C PHE A 41 -25.33 -5.31 -16.45
N PHE A 42 -24.01 -5.10 -16.43
CA PHE A 42 -23.05 -6.14 -16.77
C PHE A 42 -23.13 -7.30 -15.79
N ASN A 43 -23.07 -6.99 -14.49
CA ASN A 43 -23.15 -7.97 -13.42
C ASN A 43 -24.47 -8.75 -13.47
N MET A 44 -25.58 -8.06 -13.73
CA MET A 44 -26.90 -8.70 -13.81
C MET A 44 -27.10 -9.52 -15.09
N ARG A 45 -26.65 -9.06 -16.27
CA ARG A 45 -26.94 -9.74 -17.55
C ARG A 45 -25.87 -10.71 -18.04
N LYS A 46 -24.61 -10.51 -17.67
CA LYS A 46 -23.48 -11.35 -18.11
C LYS A 46 -22.99 -12.27 -17.00
N VAL A 47 -22.94 -11.76 -15.76
CA VAL A 47 -22.49 -12.54 -14.60
C VAL A 47 -23.66 -13.24 -13.89
N ASN A 48 -24.91 -12.90 -14.24
CA ASN A 48 -26.15 -13.46 -13.68
C ASN A 48 -26.28 -13.28 -12.15
N LEU A 49 -25.77 -12.18 -11.62
CA LEU A 49 -25.92 -11.84 -10.21
C LEU A 49 -27.27 -11.17 -9.92
N ASN A 50 -27.76 -11.33 -8.70
CA ASN A 50 -28.95 -10.61 -8.25
C ASN A 50 -28.67 -9.09 -8.13
N LEU A 51 -29.71 -8.27 -8.04
CA LEU A 51 -29.57 -6.81 -7.98
C LEU A 51 -28.71 -6.35 -6.80
N ARG A 52 -28.90 -6.96 -5.63
CA ARG A 52 -28.26 -6.55 -4.38
C ARG A 52 -26.76 -6.85 -4.39
N ASP A 53 -26.37 -8.03 -4.82
CA ASP A 53 -24.98 -8.45 -4.92
C ASP A 53 -24.26 -7.74 -6.07
N SER A 54 -24.96 -7.51 -7.19
CA SER A 54 -24.47 -6.65 -8.26
C SER A 54 -24.19 -5.23 -7.77
N ALA A 55 -25.10 -4.66 -6.96
CA ALA A 55 -24.94 -3.33 -6.40
C ALA A 55 -23.77 -3.25 -5.41
N LYS A 56 -23.56 -4.28 -4.56
CA LYS A 56 -22.38 -4.34 -3.68
C LYS A 56 -21.06 -4.31 -4.46
N LEU A 57 -20.96 -5.05 -5.57
CA LEU A 57 -19.76 -5.04 -6.40
C LEU A 57 -19.51 -3.67 -7.04
N VAL A 58 -20.56 -3.05 -7.57
CA VAL A 58 -20.47 -1.70 -8.13
C VAL A 58 -20.05 -0.67 -7.08
N ILE A 59 -20.59 -0.76 -5.86
CA ILE A 59 -20.21 0.14 -4.76
C ILE A 59 -18.73 -0.02 -4.41
N ARG A 60 -18.22 -1.25 -4.33
CA ARG A 60 -16.79 -1.50 -4.10
C ARG A 60 -15.92 -0.85 -5.17
N GLU A 61 -16.30 -0.95 -6.44
CA GLU A 61 -15.58 -0.28 -7.53
C GLU A 61 -15.65 1.25 -7.41
N VAL A 62 -16.82 1.80 -7.07
CA VAL A 62 -16.98 3.26 -6.91
C VAL A 62 -16.14 3.77 -5.75
N ILE A 63 -16.15 3.08 -4.59
CA ILE A 63 -15.40 3.49 -3.39
C ILE A 63 -13.92 3.71 -3.70
N ILE A 64 -13.30 2.86 -4.54
CA ILE A 64 -11.90 3.01 -4.95
C ILE A 64 -11.61 4.40 -5.54
N PHE A 65 -12.53 4.97 -6.34
CA PHE A 65 -12.34 6.30 -6.92
C PHE A 65 -12.45 7.41 -5.88
N TRP A 66 -13.32 7.24 -4.88
CA TRP A 66 -13.54 8.20 -3.81
C TRP A 66 -12.43 8.16 -2.76
N GLU A 67 -11.91 6.97 -2.46
CA GLU A 67 -10.72 6.77 -1.63
C GLU A 67 -9.47 7.38 -2.28
N LYS A 68 -9.29 7.20 -3.59
CA LYS A 68 -8.23 7.88 -4.37
C LYS A 68 -8.33 9.40 -4.34
N ALA A 69 -9.53 9.94 -4.15
CA ALA A 69 -9.76 11.37 -4.01
C ALA A 69 -9.67 11.85 -2.56
N HIS A 70 -9.41 10.94 -1.60
CA HIS A 70 -9.42 11.19 -0.15
C HIS A 70 -10.73 11.78 0.37
N ILE A 71 -11.87 11.47 -0.28
CA ILE A 71 -13.17 12.01 0.11
C ILE A 71 -13.88 11.00 1.03
N PRO A 72 -14.28 11.40 2.25
CA PRO A 72 -15.05 10.56 3.15
C PRO A 72 -16.38 10.12 2.51
N VAL A 73 -16.68 8.82 2.57
CA VAL A 73 -17.89 8.23 2.01
C VAL A 73 -18.94 7.93 3.08
N ARG A 74 -20.21 7.75 2.67
CA ARG A 74 -21.28 7.27 3.56
C ARG A 74 -21.18 5.76 3.80
N GLU A 75 -21.88 5.28 4.82
CA GLU A 75 -22.00 3.84 5.10
C GLU A 75 -22.65 3.06 3.96
N ASP A 76 -22.20 1.82 3.78
CA ASP A 76 -22.59 0.90 2.70
C ASP A 76 -24.11 0.76 2.54
N TYR A 77 -24.87 0.75 3.64
CA TYR A 77 -26.33 0.66 3.60
C TYR A 77 -26.96 1.81 2.78
N HIS A 78 -26.49 3.04 3.00
CA HIS A 78 -27.00 4.21 2.27
C HIS A 78 -26.59 4.19 0.81
N LEU A 79 -25.38 3.68 0.51
CA LEU A 79 -24.90 3.53 -0.86
C LEU A 79 -25.73 2.49 -1.62
N LEU A 80 -26.02 1.35 -0.98
CA LEU A 80 -26.85 0.28 -1.53
C LEU A 80 -28.26 0.77 -1.86
N LYS A 81 -28.91 1.47 -0.92
CA LYS A 81 -30.23 2.06 -1.13
C LYS A 81 -30.23 3.06 -2.28
N LYS A 82 -29.14 3.80 -2.46
CA LYS A 82 -28.99 4.76 -3.57
C LYS A 82 -28.89 4.06 -4.92
N VAL A 83 -28.11 2.98 -5.04
CA VAL A 83 -28.03 2.17 -6.28
C VAL A 83 -29.37 1.50 -6.58
N GLU A 84 -30.03 0.92 -5.57
CA GLU A 84 -31.36 0.30 -5.72
C GLU A 84 -32.42 1.31 -6.17
N SER A 85 -32.43 2.51 -5.59
CA SER A 85 -33.32 3.60 -6.00
C SER A 85 -33.09 4.00 -7.47
N LEU A 86 -31.83 4.14 -7.88
CA LEU A 86 -31.45 4.46 -9.25
C LEU A 86 -31.91 3.38 -10.25
N TYR A 87 -31.74 2.11 -9.89
CA TYR A 87 -32.24 0.99 -10.69
C TYR A 87 -33.77 1.00 -10.80
N ASN A 88 -34.48 1.30 -9.71
CA ASN A 88 -35.94 1.37 -9.70
C ASN A 88 -36.47 2.54 -10.53
N GLU A 89 -35.82 3.71 -10.48
CA GLU A 89 -36.14 4.87 -11.34
C GLU A 89 -36.02 4.48 -12.81
N TRP A 90 -34.90 3.86 -13.20
CA TRP A 90 -34.70 3.31 -14.53
C TRP A 90 -35.74 2.24 -14.90
N ARG A 91 -36.07 1.32 -13.98
CA ARG A 91 -36.98 0.21 -14.26
C ARG A 91 -38.41 0.70 -14.48
N ASN A 92 -38.82 1.75 -13.78
CA ASN A 92 -40.12 2.38 -13.99
C ASN A 92 -40.19 3.06 -15.37
N LEU A 93 -39.14 3.75 -15.80
CA LEU A 93 -39.06 4.31 -17.15
C LEU A 93 -39.11 3.19 -18.21
N GLN A 94 -38.39 2.10 -17.99
CA GLN A 94 -38.41 0.95 -18.90
C GLN A 94 -39.81 0.34 -19.05
N LYS A 95 -40.59 0.23 -17.96
CA LYS A 95 -41.98 -0.26 -18.00
C LYS A 95 -42.90 0.62 -18.83
N HIS A 96 -42.64 1.93 -18.87
CA HIS A 96 -43.44 2.90 -19.61
C HIS A 96 -42.86 3.24 -20.99
N SER A 97 -41.75 2.60 -21.41
CA SER A 97 -41.08 2.86 -22.70
C SER A 97 -41.98 2.72 -23.94
N THR A 98 -43.06 1.93 -23.86
CA THR A 98 -44.04 1.78 -24.94
C THR A 98 -45.09 2.89 -24.96
N ARG A 99 -45.30 3.58 -23.83
CA ARG A 99 -46.26 4.67 -23.67
C ARG A 99 -45.58 5.98 -24.06
N LYS A 100 -45.94 6.54 -25.23
CA LYS A 100 -45.35 7.79 -25.74
C LYS A 100 -46.03 9.05 -25.19
N SER A 101 -46.34 9.10 -23.90
CA SER A 101 -46.94 10.29 -23.27
C SER A 101 -45.91 11.43 -23.19
N ALA A 102 -46.36 12.68 -23.30
CA ALA A 102 -45.51 13.85 -23.12
C ALA A 102 -44.83 13.87 -21.73
N LYS A 103 -45.54 13.38 -20.71
CA LYS A 103 -45.00 13.23 -19.34
C LYS A 103 -43.84 12.23 -19.28
N ASP A 104 -43.97 11.10 -19.98
CA ASP A 104 -42.97 10.04 -19.96
C ASP A 104 -41.69 10.47 -20.70
N ARG A 105 -41.82 11.13 -21.86
CA ARG A 105 -40.67 11.72 -22.57
C ARG A 105 -39.91 12.72 -21.71
N LYS A 106 -40.62 13.59 -21.00
CA LYS A 106 -40.00 14.55 -20.08
C LYS A 106 -39.26 13.84 -18.94
N ASN A 107 -39.82 12.76 -18.40
CA ASN A 107 -39.15 11.97 -17.37
C ASN A 107 -37.90 11.23 -17.91
N GLU A 108 -37.95 10.72 -19.14
CA GLU A 108 -36.80 10.13 -19.82
C GLU A 108 -35.69 11.16 -20.04
N GLU A 109 -36.02 12.36 -20.52
CA GLU A 109 -35.07 13.46 -20.70
C GLU A 109 -34.42 13.89 -19.37
N ILE A 110 -35.22 14.05 -18.31
CA ILE A 110 -34.72 14.37 -16.97
C ILE A 110 -33.74 13.29 -16.50
N PHE A 111 -34.06 12.02 -16.72
CA PHE A 111 -33.20 10.91 -16.31
C PHE A 111 -31.90 10.85 -17.13
N VAL A 112 -31.97 11.03 -18.45
CA VAL A 112 -30.79 11.07 -19.33
C VAL A 112 -29.90 12.26 -18.99
N ASN A 113 -30.47 13.42 -18.63
CA ASN A 113 -29.71 14.60 -18.21
C ASN A 113 -28.92 14.39 -16.90
N LYS A 114 -29.28 13.38 -16.09
CA LYS A 114 -28.54 12.98 -14.88
C LYS A 114 -27.35 12.05 -15.18
N PHE A 115 -27.28 11.43 -16.36
CA PHE A 115 -26.27 10.39 -16.66
C PHE A 115 -24.81 10.84 -16.54
N ASN A 116 -24.57 12.10 -16.90
CA ASN A 116 -23.25 12.70 -16.84
C ASN A 116 -22.94 13.32 -15.47
N ASP A 117 -23.87 13.29 -14.53
CA ASP A 117 -23.66 13.77 -13.17
C ASP A 117 -22.88 12.72 -12.35
N ILE A 118 -22.24 13.19 -11.28
CA ILE A 118 -21.53 12.30 -10.37
C ILE A 118 -22.50 11.39 -9.63
N PHE A 119 -22.08 10.16 -9.42
CA PHE A 119 -22.69 9.30 -8.42
C PHE A 119 -22.16 9.70 -7.04
N ASP A 120 -22.74 10.75 -6.45
CA ASP A 120 -22.24 11.34 -5.19
C ASP A 120 -22.41 10.39 -4.00
N ILE A 121 -21.31 9.87 -3.46
CA ILE A 121 -21.32 9.02 -2.26
C ILE A 121 -20.65 9.70 -1.05
N ALA A 122 -20.39 11.00 -1.15
CA ALA A 122 -19.74 11.77 -0.10
C ALA A 122 -20.54 11.72 1.21
N HIS A 123 -19.84 11.61 2.33
CA HIS A 123 -20.38 11.84 3.65
C HIS A 123 -21.06 13.23 3.72
N ALA A 124 -22.14 13.36 4.50
CA ALA A 124 -22.87 14.63 4.59
C ALA A 124 -21.98 15.80 5.02
N ARG A 125 -21.04 15.51 5.95
CA ARG A 125 -20.03 16.44 6.46
C ARG A 125 -18.66 16.30 5.77
N ALA A 126 -18.61 15.73 4.56
CA ALA A 126 -17.33 15.48 3.88
C ALA A 126 -16.49 16.76 3.72
N LEU A 127 -17.11 17.89 3.37
CA LEU A 127 -16.42 19.18 3.23
C LEU A 127 -15.82 19.70 4.54
N ASP A 128 -16.45 19.40 5.68
CA ASP A 128 -15.95 19.78 7.02
C ASP A 128 -14.80 18.87 7.48
N ILE A 129 -14.91 17.57 7.16
CA ILE A 129 -13.94 16.54 7.57
C ILE A 129 -12.64 16.67 6.77
N MET A 130 -12.74 17.03 5.48
CA MET A 130 -11.59 17.21 4.61
C MET A 130 -10.73 18.40 5.07
N LYS A 131 -9.44 18.14 5.33
CA LYS A 131 -8.49 19.18 5.76
C LYS A 131 -7.83 19.91 4.59
N ILE A 132 -7.74 19.25 3.45
CA ILE A 132 -7.04 19.75 2.27
C ILE A 132 -8.02 20.53 1.40
N GLU A 133 -7.73 21.81 1.18
CA GLU A 133 -8.62 22.70 0.42
C GLU A 133 -8.69 22.32 -1.06
N SER A 134 -7.60 21.78 -1.62
CA SER A 134 -7.55 21.29 -2.99
C SER A 134 -8.58 20.16 -3.25
N ASP A 135 -8.75 19.24 -2.30
CA ASP A 135 -9.66 18.10 -2.46
C ASP A 135 -11.12 18.54 -2.31
N LYS A 136 -11.39 19.54 -1.46
CA LYS A 136 -12.70 20.19 -1.39
C LYS A 136 -13.05 20.85 -2.72
N GLN A 137 -12.13 21.61 -3.30
CA GLN A 137 -12.31 22.24 -4.60
C GLN A 137 -12.52 21.21 -5.70
N PHE A 138 -11.80 20.08 -5.66
CA PHE A 138 -12.02 18.98 -6.58
C PHE A 138 -13.43 18.39 -6.47
N LEU A 139 -13.93 18.10 -5.26
CA LEU A 139 -15.30 17.60 -5.06
C LEU A 139 -16.35 18.62 -5.56
N ILE A 140 -16.15 19.90 -5.28
CA ILE A 140 -17.03 20.97 -5.76
C ILE A 140 -17.03 21.02 -7.29
N ALA A 141 -15.84 20.99 -7.92
CA ALA A 141 -15.70 20.97 -9.36
C ALA A 141 -16.38 19.74 -9.99
N GLN A 142 -16.27 18.56 -9.38
CA GLN A 142 -16.94 17.36 -9.85
C GLN A 142 -18.47 17.42 -9.70
N ARG A 143 -19.03 18.21 -8.78
CA ARG A 143 -20.49 18.40 -8.64
C ARG A 143 -21.10 19.28 -9.75
N ILE A 144 -20.29 20.11 -10.42
CA ILE A 144 -20.76 21.00 -11.49
C ILE A 144 -21.02 20.19 -12.77
N LYS A 145 -22.04 20.58 -13.55
CA LYS A 145 -22.35 19.98 -14.86
C LYS A 145 -21.09 19.99 -15.75
N GLY A 146 -20.82 18.84 -16.39
CA GLY A 146 -19.59 18.63 -17.18
C GLY A 146 -18.40 18.09 -16.39
N ARG A 147 -18.48 18.04 -15.05
CA ARG A 147 -17.49 17.46 -14.14
C ARG A 147 -16.05 17.92 -14.45
N PRO A 148 -15.75 19.23 -14.36
CA PRO A 148 -14.40 19.76 -14.57
C PRO A 148 -13.41 19.20 -13.55
N GLY A 149 -12.16 18.97 -13.99
CA GLY A 149 -11.10 18.38 -13.18
C GLY A 149 -10.93 16.87 -13.39
N CYS A 150 -9.74 16.38 -13.06
CA CYS A 150 -9.36 14.96 -13.09
C CYS A 150 -8.43 14.63 -11.92
N LEU A 151 -8.41 13.38 -11.51
CA LEU A 151 -7.64 12.86 -10.37
C LEU A 151 -6.12 13.03 -10.56
N LEU A 152 -5.60 12.99 -11.79
CA LEU A 152 -4.14 12.91 -12.08
C LEU A 152 -3.33 14.22 -11.90
N GLY A 153 -3.96 15.37 -11.60
CA GLY A 153 -3.28 16.68 -11.66
C GLY A 153 -2.58 17.15 -10.38
N ILE A 154 -2.89 16.56 -9.22
CA ILE A 154 -2.64 17.17 -7.89
C ILE A 154 -1.69 16.31 -7.01
N ASP A 155 -1.49 15.03 -7.36
CA ASP A 155 -0.92 14.00 -6.47
C ASP A 155 0.48 14.29 -5.91
N ARG A 156 1.38 14.90 -6.68
CA ARG A 156 2.81 14.93 -6.27
C ARG A 156 3.13 15.89 -5.12
N LYS A 157 2.31 16.92 -4.90
CA LYS A 157 2.52 17.92 -3.84
C LYS A 157 1.75 17.59 -2.57
N ASN A 158 0.52 17.10 -2.70
CA ASN A 158 -0.31 16.70 -1.55
C ASN A 158 0.24 15.43 -0.88
N GLN A 159 0.73 14.46 -1.66
CA GLN A 159 1.34 13.24 -1.12
C GLN A 159 2.48 13.51 -0.13
N LYS A 160 3.36 14.50 -0.41
CA LYS A 160 4.45 14.87 0.51
C LYS A 160 3.95 15.56 1.78
N LEU A 161 2.89 16.37 1.68
CA LEU A 161 2.28 17.04 2.82
C LEU A 161 1.59 16.02 3.73
N GLU A 162 0.90 15.06 3.13
CA GLU A 162 0.18 13.97 3.80
C GLU A 162 1.11 12.97 4.46
N GLU A 163 2.15 12.50 3.77
CA GLU A 163 3.20 11.65 4.37
C GLU A 163 3.80 12.32 5.62
N SER A 164 3.94 13.65 5.60
CA SER A 164 4.44 14.43 6.73
C SER A 164 3.42 14.51 7.89
N ILE A 165 2.12 14.66 7.60
CA ILE A 165 1.05 14.69 8.60
C ILE A 165 0.85 13.30 9.22
N GLU A 166 0.80 12.24 8.42
CA GLU A 166 0.64 10.86 8.87
C GLU A 166 1.82 10.43 9.76
N LYS A 167 3.04 10.77 9.36
CA LYS A 167 4.25 10.57 10.18
C LYS A 167 4.17 11.31 11.51
N LYS A 168 3.67 12.55 11.53
CA LYS A 168 3.45 13.31 12.79
C LYS A 168 2.41 12.64 13.68
N LEU A 169 1.32 12.14 13.12
CA LEU A 169 0.23 11.51 13.87
C LEU A 169 0.65 10.16 14.46
N LYS A 170 1.38 9.35 13.68
CA LYS A 170 2.01 8.10 14.13
C LYS A 170 3.02 8.34 15.25
N ASN A 171 3.90 9.33 15.11
CA ASN A 171 4.85 9.70 16.16
C ASN A 171 4.16 10.16 17.45
N LYS A 172 3.02 10.85 17.35
CA LYS A 172 2.24 11.31 18.53
C LYS A 172 1.56 10.13 19.24
N LEU A 173 1.02 9.17 18.48
CA LEU A 173 0.47 7.92 19.01
C LEU A 173 1.56 7.07 19.70
N GLU A 174 2.72 6.91 19.08
CA GLU A 174 3.86 6.18 19.65
C GLU A 174 4.43 6.87 20.91
N ARG A 175 4.39 8.21 20.99
CA ARG A 175 4.73 8.92 22.23
C ARG A 175 3.71 8.65 23.33
N LYS A 176 2.41 8.73 23.03
CA LYS A 176 1.36 8.41 24.01
C LYS A 176 1.46 6.97 24.51
N LYS A 177 1.74 6.01 23.62
CA LYS A 177 1.92 4.61 23.99
C LYS A 177 3.12 4.39 24.91
N ARG A 178 4.26 5.04 24.61
CA ARG A 178 5.45 5.02 25.49
C ARG A 178 5.18 5.61 26.87
N VAL A 179 4.50 6.75 26.94
CA VAL A 179 4.14 7.35 28.24
C VAL A 179 3.24 6.40 29.05
N TYR A 180 2.32 5.69 28.40
CA TYR A 180 1.46 4.72 29.08
C TYR A 180 2.25 3.47 29.54
N GLU A 181 3.15 2.97 28.70
CA GLU A 181 4.04 1.84 29.03
C GLU A 181 5.03 2.20 30.15
N ASP A 182 5.62 3.40 30.14
CA ASP A 182 6.53 3.89 31.17
C ASP A 182 5.81 4.10 32.51
N MET A 183 4.55 4.57 32.48
CA MET A 183 3.69 4.69 33.66
C MET A 183 3.37 3.29 34.25
N GLU A 184 3.02 2.32 33.40
CA GLU A 184 2.72 0.93 33.81
C GLU A 184 3.98 0.21 34.34
N ILE A 185 5.17 0.56 33.84
CA ILE A 185 6.46 0.06 34.36
C ILE A 185 6.77 0.70 35.71
N SER A 186 6.55 2.01 35.88
CA SER A 186 6.76 2.68 37.18
C SER A 186 5.87 2.12 38.28
N GLU A 187 4.62 1.78 37.95
CA GLU A 187 3.65 1.18 38.87
C GLU A 187 4.05 -0.25 39.29
N ARG A 188 4.70 -1.01 38.40
CA ARG A 188 5.28 -2.34 38.72
C ARG A 188 6.57 -2.27 39.54
N VAL A 189 7.40 -1.23 39.34
CA VAL A 189 8.64 -1.03 40.11
C VAL A 189 8.32 -0.65 41.55
N VAL A 190 7.34 0.25 41.78
CA VAL A 190 6.88 0.64 43.12
C VAL A 190 6.38 -0.58 43.92
N ASN A 191 5.63 -1.50 43.28
CA ASN A 191 5.15 -2.73 43.93
C ASN A 191 6.26 -3.78 44.19
N SER A 192 7.39 -3.70 43.48
CA SER A 192 8.53 -4.61 43.70
C SER A 192 9.49 -4.09 44.77
N GLU A 193 9.57 -2.77 44.94
CA GLU A 193 10.35 -2.13 46.02
C GLU A 193 9.66 -2.27 47.39
N THR A 194 8.34 -2.44 47.44
CA THR A 194 7.60 -2.63 48.72
C THR A 194 7.92 -3.96 49.41
N LEU A 195 8.50 -4.96 48.72
CA LEU A 195 8.80 -6.28 49.30
C LEU A 195 10.17 -6.38 50.00
N VAL A 196 11.02 -5.33 49.93
CA VAL A 196 12.38 -5.37 50.47
C VAL A 196 12.60 -4.47 51.68
N PHE A 197 11.57 -3.74 52.13
CA PHE A 197 11.64 -2.90 53.31
C PHE A 197 10.38 -3.08 54.17
N SER A 198 10.29 -4.21 54.87
CA SER A 198 9.27 -4.42 55.90
C SER A 198 9.85 -5.26 57.03
N SER A 199 10.61 -4.58 57.88
CA SER A 199 10.83 -5.00 59.27
C SER A 199 10.73 -3.76 60.15
N ALA A 200 9.52 -3.54 60.71
CA ALA A 200 9.24 -3.07 62.07
C ALA A 200 8.00 -2.16 62.15
N SER A 201 7.03 -2.61 62.97
CA SER A 201 6.02 -1.85 63.74
C SER A 201 4.94 -1.11 62.94
N SER A 202 3.70 -1.61 62.89
CA SER A 202 2.59 -1.54 63.88
C SER A 202 1.78 -0.24 63.81
N ASP A 203 0.47 -0.44 63.59
CA ASP A 203 -0.70 0.35 63.98
C ASP A 203 -1.08 1.66 63.27
N SER A 204 -2.20 1.52 62.53
CA SER A 204 -3.47 2.24 62.72
C SER A 204 -3.79 3.50 61.88
N ASP A 205 -4.95 3.38 61.24
CA ASP A 205 -6.03 4.35 61.01
C ASP A 205 -5.97 5.39 59.87
N GLU A 206 -6.83 5.09 58.89
CA GLU A 206 -7.89 5.90 58.28
C GLU A 206 -7.63 7.34 57.77
N ILE A 207 -7.67 7.45 56.43
CA ILE A 207 -8.51 8.32 55.58
C ILE A 207 -8.98 9.67 56.20
N GLU A 208 -8.50 10.81 55.67
CA GLU A 208 -9.29 11.76 54.84
C GLU A 208 -8.53 13.05 54.47
N GLU A 209 -8.72 13.41 53.20
CA GLU A 209 -8.83 14.71 52.53
C GLU A 209 -8.31 16.06 53.11
N HIS A 210 -7.61 16.74 52.17
CA HIS A 210 -7.73 18.15 51.75
C HIS A 210 -6.82 19.27 52.32
N ASN A 211 -6.05 19.80 51.35
CA ASN A 211 -5.85 21.20 50.95
C ASN A 211 -4.99 22.19 51.77
N PHE A 212 -3.96 22.68 51.06
CA PHE A 212 -3.49 24.08 50.94
C PHE A 212 -3.20 24.91 52.21
N ASN A 213 -1.91 25.23 52.43
CA ASN A 213 -1.32 26.53 52.05
C ASN A 213 0.12 26.73 52.55
N THR A 214 1.02 27.02 51.61
CA THR A 214 2.07 28.08 51.59
C THR A 214 3.24 28.08 52.59
N ILE A 215 4.40 28.53 52.04
CA ILE A 215 5.66 29.03 52.66
C ILE A 215 6.70 27.90 52.88
N SER A 216 7.96 27.93 52.44
CA SER A 216 8.84 28.96 51.86
C SER A 216 10.00 28.30 51.10
N GLU A 217 10.54 29.08 50.16
CA GLU A 217 11.91 29.07 49.62
C GLU A 217 12.93 28.16 50.31
N GLU A 218 13.44 27.16 49.58
CA GLU A 218 14.82 26.68 49.73
C GLU A 218 15.33 26.14 48.38
N GLU A 219 16.34 26.85 47.89
CA GLU A 219 17.34 26.57 46.85
C GLU A 219 16.99 25.63 45.68
N VAL A 220 16.71 26.28 44.53
CA VAL A 220 16.79 25.67 43.20
C VAL A 220 18.26 25.35 42.90
N ILE A 221 18.68 24.10 43.11
CA ILE A 221 19.85 23.54 42.44
C ILE A 221 19.40 23.16 41.02
N GLU A 222 19.55 24.09 40.07
CA GLU A 222 19.40 23.79 38.65
C GLU A 222 20.50 22.79 38.24
N GLN A 223 20.15 21.50 38.13
CA GLN A 223 20.95 20.59 37.32
C GLN A 223 20.83 21.06 35.86
N PRO A 224 21.93 21.39 35.17
CA PRO A 224 21.84 21.78 33.78
C PRO A 224 21.38 20.55 33.00
N ASN A 225 20.22 20.69 32.35
CA ASN A 225 19.81 19.80 31.27
C ASN A 225 20.89 19.86 30.18
N LEU A 226 21.88 18.98 30.27
CA LEU A 226 22.84 18.71 29.22
C LEU A 226 22.04 18.11 28.06
N PHE A 227 21.61 18.97 27.14
CA PHE A 227 21.25 18.54 25.80
C PHE A 227 22.43 17.74 25.27
N GLN A 228 22.32 16.40 25.25
CA GLN A 228 23.37 15.52 24.75
C GLN A 228 23.68 15.93 23.32
N LEU A 229 24.82 16.61 23.15
CA LEU A 229 25.30 17.07 21.86
C LEU A 229 25.46 15.84 20.98
N ARG A 230 24.70 15.80 19.88
CA ARG A 230 24.76 14.68 18.94
C ARG A 230 26.15 14.65 18.31
N GLY A 231 26.83 13.51 18.43
CA GLY A 231 28.09 13.27 17.72
C GLY A 231 27.98 13.56 16.22
N LYS A 232 29.05 14.09 15.65
CA LYS A 232 29.11 14.57 14.25
C LYS A 232 30.02 13.72 13.37
N THR A 233 30.88 12.87 13.95
CA THR A 233 31.85 12.11 13.19
C THR A 233 31.29 10.73 12.81
N ASN A 234 31.30 10.44 11.51
CA ASN A 234 30.93 9.12 11.02
C ASN A 234 32.18 8.23 10.94
N PHE A 235 32.28 7.27 11.85
CA PHE A 235 33.37 6.28 11.86
C PHE A 235 32.93 4.89 11.33
N ILE A 236 31.63 4.68 11.08
CA ILE A 236 31.11 3.42 10.55
C ILE A 236 31.45 3.35 9.06
N THR A 237 32.54 2.64 8.76
CA THR A 237 33.02 2.39 7.40
C THR A 237 32.34 1.18 6.77
N ASP A 238 32.48 1.06 5.45
CA ASP A 238 32.01 -0.10 4.68
C ASP A 238 32.60 -1.42 5.18
N LYS A 239 33.85 -1.40 5.71
CA LYS A 239 34.49 -2.57 6.32
C LYS A 239 33.78 -3.03 7.59
N ILE A 240 33.43 -2.08 8.46
CA ILE A 240 32.68 -2.37 9.70
C ILE A 240 31.29 -2.89 9.34
N ALA A 241 30.59 -2.25 8.41
CA ALA A 241 29.29 -2.70 7.95
C ALA A 241 29.34 -4.13 7.38
N ALA A 242 30.35 -4.46 6.58
CA ALA A 242 30.57 -5.79 6.04
C ALA A 242 30.83 -6.85 7.12
N ALA A 243 31.64 -6.52 8.14
CA ALA A 243 31.90 -7.41 9.27
C ALA A 243 30.61 -7.71 10.07
N LEU A 244 29.83 -6.67 10.38
CA LEU A 244 28.55 -6.81 11.09
C LEU A 244 27.54 -7.66 10.30
N ASP A 245 27.46 -7.48 8.98
CA ASP A 245 26.59 -8.28 8.10
C ASP A 245 27.02 -9.74 8.04
N ARG A 246 28.33 -10.01 7.94
CA ARG A 246 28.86 -11.38 7.86
C ARG A 246 28.70 -12.14 9.17
N CYS A 247 28.77 -11.45 10.30
CA CYS A 247 28.53 -12.00 11.63
C CYS A 247 27.02 -12.07 11.99
N LYS A 248 26.11 -11.67 11.08
CA LYS A 248 24.65 -11.64 11.31
C LYS A 248 24.23 -10.84 12.55
N ILE A 249 24.95 -9.76 12.85
CA ILE A 249 24.72 -8.94 14.04
C ILE A 249 23.52 -8.01 13.80
N SER A 250 22.61 -7.94 14.79
CA SER A 250 21.45 -7.04 14.74
C SER A 250 21.88 -5.58 14.86
N ASP A 251 21.05 -4.62 14.41
CA ASP A 251 21.40 -3.20 14.57
C ASP A 251 21.52 -2.76 16.03
N ARG A 252 20.86 -3.48 16.96
CA ARG A 252 20.96 -3.20 18.40
C ARG A 252 22.29 -3.69 18.94
N ASP A 253 22.65 -4.94 18.64
CA ASP A 253 23.91 -5.53 19.09
C ASP A 253 25.11 -4.84 18.45
N ALA A 254 24.96 -4.39 17.20
CA ALA A 254 25.96 -3.58 16.51
C ALA A 254 26.24 -2.28 17.28
N VAL A 255 25.22 -1.61 17.82
CA VAL A 255 25.44 -0.42 18.65
C VAL A 255 26.24 -0.79 19.90
N HIS A 256 25.89 -1.87 20.60
CA HIS A 256 26.63 -2.32 21.79
C HIS A 256 28.10 -2.63 21.48
N ILE A 257 28.38 -3.32 20.37
CA ILE A 257 29.75 -3.62 19.93
C ILE A 257 30.49 -2.33 19.55
N LEU A 258 29.82 -1.37 18.91
CA LEU A 258 30.44 -0.11 18.52
C LEU A 258 30.73 0.81 19.71
N LEU A 259 29.99 0.69 20.81
CA LEU A 259 30.27 1.43 22.04
C LEU A 259 31.56 0.98 22.72
N THR A 260 32.04 -0.26 22.47
CA THR A 260 33.31 -0.74 23.04
C THR A 260 34.53 0.03 22.53
N VAL A 261 34.35 0.90 21.52
CA VAL A 261 35.39 1.79 20.99
C VAL A 261 35.91 2.77 22.06
N GLU A 262 35.13 3.04 23.11
CA GLU A 262 35.56 3.80 24.29
C GLU A 262 36.76 3.18 25.01
N SER A 263 36.87 1.85 25.01
CA SER A 263 38.03 1.15 25.58
C SER A 263 39.36 1.48 24.87
N PHE A 264 39.29 2.02 23.66
CA PHE A 264 40.44 2.49 22.89
C PHE A 264 40.71 4.00 23.09
N GLY A 265 40.05 4.64 24.06
CA GLY A 265 40.25 6.06 24.39
C GLY A 265 39.55 7.05 23.45
N ILE A 266 38.59 6.58 22.64
CA ILE A 266 37.82 7.43 21.73
C ILE A 266 36.54 7.90 22.41
N ASN A 267 36.28 9.21 22.37
CA ASN A 267 35.10 9.82 22.95
C ASN A 267 33.82 9.45 22.18
N ILE A 268 32.95 8.64 22.80
CA ILE A 268 31.68 8.19 22.20
C ILE A 268 30.79 9.38 21.80
N ASN A 269 30.77 10.46 22.60
CA ASN A 269 29.87 11.59 22.40
C ASN A 269 30.14 12.34 21.08
N GLU A 270 31.33 12.19 20.50
CA GLU A 270 31.69 12.79 19.23
C GLU A 270 31.23 11.94 18.04
N LEU A 271 31.02 10.63 18.24
CA LEU A 271 30.72 9.65 17.21
C LEU A 271 29.21 9.56 16.91
N ILE A 272 28.87 9.28 15.65
CA ILE A 272 27.50 8.95 15.24
C ILE A 272 27.22 7.46 15.58
N ILE A 273 26.97 7.16 16.85
CA ILE A 273 26.59 5.81 17.33
C ILE A 273 25.13 5.84 17.78
N ASN A 274 24.21 5.53 16.87
CA ASN A 274 22.83 5.24 17.22
C ASN A 274 22.24 4.23 16.23
N ARG A 275 21.22 3.49 16.68
CA ARG A 275 20.60 2.40 15.92
C ARG A 275 20.17 2.84 14.52
N THR A 276 19.56 4.02 14.38
CA THR A 276 19.07 4.50 13.08
C THR A 276 20.21 4.85 12.11
N SER A 277 21.33 5.37 12.62
CA SER A 277 22.51 5.68 11.81
C SER A 277 23.22 4.40 11.38
N VAL A 278 23.41 3.44 12.28
CA VAL A 278 23.94 2.10 11.95
C VAL A 278 23.10 1.44 10.85
N ASN A 279 21.78 1.42 11.03
CA ASN A 279 20.86 0.87 10.04
C ASN A 279 20.98 1.58 8.68
N SER A 280 20.95 2.92 8.67
CA SER A 280 21.02 3.72 7.44
C SER A 280 22.33 3.50 6.69
N ILE A 281 23.45 3.43 7.41
CA ILE A 281 24.78 3.20 6.81
C ILE A 281 24.87 1.77 6.25
N ARG A 282 24.39 0.76 6.97
CA ARG A 282 24.33 -0.63 6.46
C ARG A 282 23.46 -0.73 5.22
N GLN A 283 22.29 -0.06 5.18
CA GLN A 283 21.44 -0.02 4.00
C GLN A 283 22.14 0.63 2.80
N ARG A 284 22.81 1.77 3.01
CA ARG A 284 23.60 2.44 1.97
C ARG A 284 24.70 1.53 1.44
N PHE A 285 25.45 0.88 2.32
CA PHE A 285 26.49 -0.07 1.94
C PHE A 285 25.94 -1.23 1.10
N ARG A 286 24.84 -1.85 1.52
CA ARG A 286 24.18 -2.93 0.75
C ARG A 286 23.73 -2.46 -0.63
N LYS A 287 23.20 -1.23 -0.73
CA LYS A 287 22.78 -0.63 -2.01
C LYS A 287 23.99 -0.41 -2.93
N ASN A 288 25.04 0.25 -2.43
CA ASN A 288 26.27 0.51 -3.18
C ASN A 288 26.92 -0.80 -3.66
N ARG A 289 26.90 -1.85 -2.83
CA ARG A 289 27.42 -3.17 -3.18
C ARG A 289 26.63 -3.80 -4.33
N ILE A 290 25.30 -3.68 -4.36
CA ILE A 290 24.47 -4.20 -5.46
C ILE A 290 24.72 -3.39 -6.74
N GLU A 291 24.84 -2.08 -6.66
CA GLU A 291 25.16 -1.22 -7.81
C GLU A 291 26.54 -1.56 -8.38
N ALA A 292 27.56 -1.73 -7.54
CA ALA A 292 28.89 -2.17 -7.96
C ALA A 292 28.87 -3.56 -8.63
N LEU A 293 28.09 -4.50 -8.10
CA LEU A 293 27.91 -5.82 -8.72
C LEU A 293 27.28 -5.72 -10.11
N ARG A 294 26.29 -4.83 -10.30
CA ARG A 294 25.66 -4.61 -11.61
C ARG A 294 26.60 -3.97 -12.62
N VAL A 295 27.40 -3.00 -12.21
CA VAL A 295 28.38 -2.34 -13.11
C VAL A 295 29.49 -3.32 -13.52
N ASN A 296 29.95 -4.16 -12.60
CA ASN A 296 30.97 -5.17 -12.89
C ASN A 296 30.41 -6.35 -13.71
N PHE A 297 29.10 -6.50 -13.78
CA PHE A 297 28.45 -7.54 -14.56
C PHE A 297 28.35 -7.09 -16.02
N ASN A 298 29.12 -7.74 -16.91
CA ASN A 298 29.09 -7.46 -18.33
C ASN A 298 28.33 -8.56 -19.10
N PRO A 299 27.06 -8.31 -19.50
CA PRO A 299 26.22 -9.32 -20.17
C PRO A 299 26.85 -9.83 -21.47
N SER A 300 27.57 -8.97 -22.20
CA SER A 300 28.19 -9.30 -23.49
C SER A 300 29.34 -10.31 -23.38
N GLN A 301 29.92 -10.49 -22.18
CA GLN A 301 31.00 -11.46 -21.92
C GLN A 301 30.48 -12.80 -21.37
N ILE A 302 29.18 -12.85 -21.09
CA ILE A 302 28.52 -14.04 -20.55
C ILE A 302 28.21 -14.94 -21.73
N GLY A 303 28.73 -16.17 -21.66
CA GLY A 303 28.38 -17.19 -22.65
C GLY A 303 27.00 -17.78 -22.34
N PRO A 304 26.73 -19.00 -22.84
CA PRO A 304 25.62 -19.81 -22.38
C PRO A 304 25.47 -19.84 -20.86
N CYS A 305 24.25 -19.60 -20.38
CA CYS A 305 23.94 -19.65 -18.96
C CYS A 305 22.70 -20.49 -18.63
N VAL A 306 22.65 -20.98 -17.40
CA VAL A 306 21.53 -21.72 -16.84
C VAL A 306 20.82 -20.84 -15.81
N VAL A 307 19.51 -20.70 -15.93
CA VAL A 307 18.70 -19.94 -14.96
C VAL A 307 18.08 -20.90 -13.96
N HIS A 308 18.32 -20.66 -12.68
CA HIS A 308 17.78 -21.40 -11.57
C HIS A 308 16.80 -20.53 -10.79
N TRP A 309 15.62 -21.07 -10.47
CA TRP A 309 14.71 -20.42 -9.53
C TRP A 309 13.94 -21.43 -8.68
N ASP A 310 13.76 -21.09 -7.42
CA ASP A 310 13.00 -21.88 -6.45
C ASP A 310 12.32 -20.96 -5.43
N GLY A 311 11.04 -21.18 -5.12
CA GLY A 311 10.26 -20.32 -4.25
C GLY A 311 10.57 -20.56 -2.77
N LYS A 312 10.62 -19.51 -1.96
CA LYS A 312 10.78 -19.63 -0.51
C LYS A 312 9.92 -18.63 0.24
N LEU A 313 9.18 -19.13 1.24
CA LEU A 313 8.44 -18.29 2.17
C LEU A 313 9.41 -17.53 3.07
N LEU A 314 9.41 -16.20 2.93
CA LEU A 314 10.24 -15.28 3.71
C LEU A 314 9.36 -14.20 4.34
N PRO A 315 9.73 -13.65 5.50
CA PRO A 315 9.00 -12.53 6.09
C PRO A 315 8.94 -11.33 5.13
N SER A 316 7.78 -10.68 5.06
CA SER A 316 7.62 -9.42 4.34
C SER A 316 8.45 -8.31 5.01
N LEU A 317 8.93 -7.36 4.21
CA LEU A 317 9.72 -6.21 4.69
C LEU A 317 8.86 -5.25 5.54
N SER A 318 7.54 -5.23 5.31
CA SER A 318 6.61 -4.28 5.92
C SER A 318 5.58 -4.95 6.84
N GLU A 319 5.28 -6.23 6.62
CA GLU A 319 4.24 -6.96 7.35
C GLU A 319 4.83 -8.18 8.08
N LYS A 320 4.22 -8.57 9.21
CA LYS A 320 4.51 -9.87 9.86
C LYS A 320 3.89 -11.06 9.10
N LYS A 321 3.77 -10.97 7.77
CA LYS A 321 3.27 -12.06 6.93
C LYS A 321 4.43 -12.73 6.21
N LEU A 322 4.34 -14.05 6.06
CA LEU A 322 5.21 -14.79 5.16
C LEU A 322 4.74 -14.54 3.73
N VAL A 323 5.66 -14.08 2.89
CA VAL A 323 5.44 -13.85 1.47
C VAL A 323 6.33 -14.81 0.70
N ASP A 324 5.80 -15.32 -0.40
CA ASP A 324 6.57 -16.18 -1.28
C ASP A 324 7.55 -15.33 -2.09
N ARG A 325 8.84 -15.62 -1.94
CA ARG A 325 9.91 -14.91 -2.62
C ARG A 325 10.64 -15.86 -3.53
N LEU A 326 10.92 -15.41 -4.75
CA LEU A 326 11.52 -16.22 -5.80
C LEU A 326 12.97 -15.79 -6.03
N PRO A 327 13.97 -16.37 -5.37
CA PRO A 327 15.37 -16.21 -5.78
C PRO A 327 15.57 -16.67 -7.21
N ILE A 328 16.17 -15.80 -8.02
CA ILE A 328 16.53 -16.06 -9.41
C ILE A 328 18.05 -15.98 -9.51
N ILE A 329 18.67 -17.09 -9.86
CA ILE A 329 20.12 -17.26 -9.92
C ILE A 329 20.49 -17.64 -11.36
N VAL A 330 21.61 -17.11 -11.85
CA VAL A 330 22.18 -17.50 -13.13
C VAL A 330 23.54 -18.13 -12.91
N SER A 331 23.72 -19.30 -13.50
CA SER A 331 24.96 -20.06 -13.46
C SER A 331 25.64 -19.98 -14.83
N TYR A 332 26.88 -19.50 -14.88
CA TYR A 332 27.69 -19.41 -16.09
C TYR A 332 29.18 -19.61 -15.76
N LYS A 333 29.90 -20.38 -16.56
CA LYS A 333 31.35 -20.64 -16.39
C LYS A 333 31.75 -21.04 -14.95
N GLY A 334 30.90 -21.78 -14.22
CA GLY A 334 31.15 -22.20 -12.83
C GLY A 334 30.92 -21.10 -11.78
N ILE A 335 30.37 -19.96 -12.16
CA ILE A 335 30.01 -18.85 -11.27
C ILE A 335 28.49 -18.78 -11.16
N GLU A 336 27.99 -18.59 -9.94
CA GLU A 336 26.59 -18.34 -9.65
C GLU A 336 26.38 -16.86 -9.31
N GLN A 337 25.43 -16.22 -10.01
CA GLN A 337 25.07 -14.83 -9.77
C GLN A 337 23.58 -14.73 -9.42
N LEU A 338 23.29 -14.19 -8.24
CA LEU A 338 21.92 -13.84 -7.86
C LEU A 338 21.49 -12.59 -8.63
N LEU A 339 20.41 -12.70 -9.41
CA LEU A 339 19.83 -11.57 -10.15
C LEU A 339 18.84 -10.77 -9.29
N GLY A 340 18.11 -11.46 -8.42
CA GLY A 340 17.11 -10.86 -7.55
C GLY A 340 16.31 -11.87 -6.73
N VAL A 341 15.55 -11.34 -5.78
CA VAL A 341 14.62 -12.11 -4.93
C VAL A 341 13.25 -11.40 -4.89
N PRO A 342 12.56 -11.29 -6.05
CA PRO A 342 11.25 -10.66 -6.14
C PRO A 342 10.19 -11.36 -5.27
N GLU A 343 9.20 -10.58 -4.84
CA GLU A 343 8.01 -11.07 -4.13
C GLU A 343 6.96 -11.55 -5.14
N LEU A 344 6.37 -12.72 -4.90
CA LEU A 344 5.34 -13.32 -5.73
C LEU A 344 3.95 -12.86 -5.27
N ILE A 345 3.32 -11.97 -6.06
CA ILE A 345 1.94 -11.50 -5.83
C ILE A 345 0.91 -12.58 -6.19
N SER A 346 1.28 -13.51 -7.09
CA SER A 346 0.49 -14.67 -7.53
C SER A 346 1.45 -15.86 -7.71
N GLY A 347 1.03 -17.09 -7.38
CA GLY A 347 1.85 -18.31 -7.42
C GLY A 347 2.39 -18.73 -8.81
N THR A 348 2.16 -17.93 -9.84
CA THR A 348 2.82 -18.00 -11.15
C THR A 348 4.00 -17.02 -11.19
N GLY A 349 5.22 -17.53 -11.03
CA GLY A 349 6.48 -16.78 -11.21
C GLY A 349 6.78 -16.34 -12.65
N GLU A 350 5.80 -16.43 -13.55
CA GLU A 350 5.90 -16.29 -15.01
C GLU A 350 6.50 -14.94 -15.42
N ASN A 351 6.07 -13.84 -14.80
CA ASN A 351 6.53 -12.49 -15.16
C ASN A 351 7.85 -12.10 -14.49
N GLN A 352 8.12 -12.53 -13.25
CA GLN A 352 9.28 -12.00 -12.52
C GLN A 352 10.61 -12.59 -13.00
N VAL A 353 10.64 -13.87 -13.40
CA VAL A 353 11.86 -14.50 -13.93
C VAL A 353 12.28 -13.85 -15.24
N TYR A 354 11.33 -13.66 -16.16
CA TYR A 354 11.59 -12.98 -17.43
C TYR A 354 12.05 -11.52 -17.22
N GLN A 355 11.35 -10.75 -16.40
CA GLN A 355 11.75 -9.36 -16.09
C GLN A 355 13.14 -9.28 -15.46
N ALA A 356 13.52 -10.23 -14.60
CA ALA A 356 14.87 -10.26 -14.06
C ALA A 356 15.92 -10.50 -15.15
N LEU A 357 15.67 -11.43 -16.09
CA LEU A 357 16.58 -11.68 -17.20
C LEU A 357 16.69 -10.48 -18.16
N GLU A 358 15.56 -9.83 -18.44
CA GLU A 358 15.49 -8.63 -19.29
C GLU A 358 16.29 -7.47 -18.69
N ASN A 359 16.08 -7.19 -17.40
CA ASN A 359 16.78 -6.11 -16.68
C ASN A 359 18.29 -6.29 -16.63
N TRP A 360 18.77 -7.54 -16.71
CA TRP A 360 20.19 -7.86 -16.71
C TRP A 360 20.74 -8.12 -18.12
N GLY A 361 19.91 -8.00 -19.18
CA GLY A 361 20.32 -8.20 -20.57
C GLY A 361 20.78 -9.62 -20.88
N LEU A 362 20.20 -10.63 -20.22
CA LEU A 362 20.65 -12.02 -20.29
C LEU A 362 19.75 -12.93 -21.15
N ILE A 363 18.65 -12.41 -21.70
CA ILE A 363 17.62 -13.21 -22.36
C ILE A 363 18.24 -14.13 -23.42
N ASP A 364 19.12 -13.62 -24.26
CA ASP A 364 19.69 -14.36 -25.39
C ASP A 364 20.69 -15.43 -24.94
N ASN A 365 21.33 -15.23 -23.79
CA ASN A 365 22.40 -16.08 -23.27
C ASN A 365 21.86 -17.33 -22.55
N VAL A 366 20.57 -17.33 -22.17
CA VAL A 366 19.95 -18.46 -21.45
C VAL A 366 19.82 -19.69 -22.36
N GLN A 367 20.47 -20.79 -21.99
CA GLN A 367 20.37 -22.07 -22.73
C GLN A 367 19.59 -23.15 -21.98
N ALA A 368 19.54 -23.07 -20.66
CA ALA A 368 18.79 -24.02 -19.85
C ALA A 368 18.07 -23.33 -18.70
N LEU A 369 16.97 -23.95 -18.27
CA LEU A 369 16.13 -23.53 -17.18
C LEU A 369 16.09 -24.67 -16.16
N CYS A 370 16.33 -24.36 -14.89
CA CYS A 370 16.37 -25.32 -13.80
C CYS A 370 15.42 -24.87 -12.70
N CYS A 371 14.38 -25.66 -12.48
CA CYS A 371 13.33 -25.40 -11.51
C CYS A 371 12.61 -26.72 -11.18
N ASP A 372 11.91 -26.75 -10.05
CA ASP A 372 11.10 -27.91 -9.68
C ASP A 372 9.94 -28.17 -10.65
N THR A 373 9.55 -29.45 -10.75
CA THR A 373 8.49 -29.94 -11.66
C THR A 373 7.10 -29.66 -11.09
N THR A 374 6.77 -28.38 -10.98
CA THR A 374 5.43 -27.91 -10.60
C THR A 374 4.70 -27.36 -11.82
N ALA A 375 3.38 -27.42 -11.81
CA ALA A 375 2.56 -26.90 -12.92
C ALA A 375 2.73 -25.39 -13.14
N SER A 376 3.08 -24.62 -12.10
CA SER A 376 3.41 -23.19 -12.20
C SER A 376 4.71 -22.91 -12.94
N ASN A 377 5.68 -23.83 -12.88
CA ASN A 377 6.95 -23.73 -13.60
C ASN A 377 6.86 -24.33 -15.01
N THR A 378 6.28 -25.53 -15.14
CA THR A 378 6.33 -26.36 -16.37
C THR A 378 5.01 -26.41 -17.14
N GLY A 379 3.97 -25.70 -16.69
CA GLY A 379 2.65 -25.72 -17.32
C GLY A 379 2.66 -25.32 -18.80
N ARG A 380 1.95 -26.09 -19.63
CA ARG A 380 1.86 -25.90 -21.09
C ARG A 380 1.31 -24.53 -21.53
N LEU A 381 0.46 -23.91 -20.72
CA LEU A 381 -0.19 -22.63 -21.07
C LEU A 381 0.40 -21.42 -20.33
N LYS A 382 0.68 -21.57 -19.03
CA LYS A 382 1.09 -20.51 -18.09
C LYS A 382 2.35 -20.84 -17.26
N GLY A 383 3.11 -21.87 -17.67
CA GLY A 383 4.34 -22.24 -16.97
C GLY A 383 5.44 -21.23 -17.26
N ALA A 384 6.21 -20.84 -16.24
CA ALA A 384 7.35 -19.93 -16.38
C ALA A 384 8.34 -20.39 -17.48
N CYS A 385 8.64 -21.69 -17.58
CA CYS A 385 9.50 -22.24 -18.63
C CYS A 385 8.91 -22.05 -20.04
N THR A 386 7.61 -22.32 -20.17
CA THR A 386 6.89 -22.16 -21.45
C THR A 386 6.86 -20.69 -21.88
N TYR A 387 6.70 -19.77 -20.93
CA TYR A 387 6.70 -18.33 -21.21
C TYR A 387 8.06 -17.84 -21.72
N ILE A 388 9.14 -18.15 -20.99
CA ILE A 388 10.52 -17.78 -21.38
C ILE A 388 10.88 -18.36 -22.75
N THR A 389 10.46 -19.60 -23.03
CA THR A 389 10.73 -20.25 -24.32
C THR A 389 9.94 -19.59 -25.46
N ARG A 390 8.67 -19.22 -25.24
CA ARG A 390 7.85 -18.54 -26.26
C ARG A 390 8.34 -17.14 -26.60
N THR A 391 8.85 -16.40 -25.60
CA THR A 391 9.32 -15.03 -25.81
C THR A 391 10.67 -15.01 -26.53
N LYS A 392 11.58 -15.94 -26.22
CA LYS A 392 12.85 -16.13 -26.96
C LYS A 392 12.67 -16.38 -28.46
N VAL A 393 11.59 -17.06 -28.88
CA VAL A 393 11.34 -17.40 -30.30
C VAL A 393 10.80 -16.19 -31.10
N ARG A 394 10.37 -15.11 -30.43
CA ARG A 394 9.75 -13.94 -31.07
C ARG A 394 10.70 -12.76 -31.29
N THR A 395 11.89 -12.81 -30.71
CA THR A 395 13.04 -11.94 -30.97
C THR A 395 13.97 -12.61 -31.95
#